data_AF-A0A1Q8IL94-F1
#
_entry.id   AF-A0A1Q8IL94-F1
#
_cell.length_a   1.000
_cell.length_b   1.000
_cell.length_c   1.000
_cell.angle_alpha   90.00
_cell.angle_beta   90.00
_cell.angle_gamma   90.00
#
_symmetry.space_group_name_H-M   'P 1'
#
loop_
_entity.id
_entity.type
_entity.pdbx_description
1 polymer ?
#
loop_
_entity_poly.entity_id
_entity_poly.type
_entity_poly.pdbx_seq_one_letter_code
_entity_poly.pdbx_strand_id
1 'polypeptide(L)'
;MMDFENHPVRVEHINTRTEYHGDDEVLTLDLKIATDLPNTSLDRLSPTLRRSLYDADSAYDLIDPDHTPHLKNPELGTLHWSGSFLASMTFRDGDHDEDLPFIGVKVDKVSFVPMDGGTVPYTFRVKVYPEDEQVSARVLALLHLPDVRGTLEVLEDSTDSVEDH
;
A
#
# COMPACT_ATOMS: atom_id res chain seq x y z
N MET A 1 -5.79 -7.34 3.58
CA MET A 1 -5.38 -5.94 3.36
C MET A 1 -3.88 -5.78 3.52
N MET A 2 -3.29 -4.59 3.41
CA MET A 2 -1.84 -4.37 3.55
C MET A 2 -1.61 -3.15 4.43
N ASP A 3 -0.70 -3.26 5.39
CA ASP A 3 -0.35 -2.24 6.40
C ASP A 3 1.18 -2.12 6.56
N PHE A 4 1.66 -0.92 6.86
CA PHE A 4 3.06 -0.66 7.23
C PHE A 4 3.16 0.66 7.99
N GLU A 5 4.14 0.79 8.90
CA GLU A 5 4.33 1.98 9.72
C GLU A 5 5.69 2.61 9.45
N ASN A 6 5.70 3.93 9.24
CA ASN A 6 6.90 4.74 9.09
C ASN A 6 7.94 4.06 8.17
N HIS A 7 7.52 3.62 6.99
CA HIS A 7 8.30 2.77 6.10
C HIS A 7 8.69 3.53 4.83
N PRO A 8 9.87 3.29 4.21
CA PRO A 8 10.24 3.96 2.97
C PRO A 8 9.21 3.69 1.86
N VAL A 9 8.74 4.76 1.23
CA VAL A 9 7.84 4.71 0.09
C VAL A 9 8.34 5.64 -1.00
N ARG A 10 8.00 5.35 -2.25
CA ARG A 10 8.23 6.23 -3.38
C ARG A 10 6.90 6.55 -4.05
N VAL A 11 6.61 7.84 -4.24
CA VAL A 11 5.54 8.26 -5.14
C VAL A 11 6.11 8.22 -6.56
N GLU A 12 5.68 7.26 -7.36
CA GLU A 12 6.19 7.08 -8.72
C GLU A 12 5.45 7.93 -9.76
N HIS A 13 4.17 8.20 -9.50
CA HIS A 13 3.32 8.94 -10.42
C HIS A 13 2.16 9.59 -9.66
N ILE A 14 1.76 10.79 -10.08
CA ILE A 14 0.53 11.45 -9.62
C ILE A 14 -0.32 11.75 -10.85
N ASN A 15 -1.58 11.29 -10.87
CA ASN A 15 -2.57 11.76 -11.84
C ASN A 15 -3.55 12.70 -11.14
N THR A 16 -3.76 13.88 -11.72
CA THR A 16 -4.81 14.80 -11.32
C THR A 16 -6.10 14.48 -12.06
N ARG A 17 -7.23 14.54 -11.35
CA ARG A 17 -8.56 14.42 -11.94
C ARG A 17 -9.60 15.13 -11.09
N THR A 18 -10.73 15.42 -11.70
CA THR A 18 -11.92 15.93 -11.01
C THR A 18 -12.93 14.79 -10.91
N GLU A 19 -13.43 14.52 -9.70
CA GLU A 19 -14.54 13.60 -9.46
C GLU A 19 -15.76 14.39 -8.97
N TYR A 20 -16.97 13.93 -9.32
CA TYR A 20 -18.21 14.55 -8.86
C TYR A 20 -18.71 13.83 -7.61
N HIS A 21 -18.91 14.57 -6.52
CA HIS A 21 -19.50 14.08 -5.27
C HIS A 21 -20.87 14.75 -5.10
N GLY A 22 -21.91 14.13 -5.63
CA GLY A 22 -23.20 14.80 -5.80
C GLY A 22 -23.09 15.88 -6.86
N ASP A 23 -23.36 17.13 -6.48
CA ASP A 23 -23.27 18.30 -7.38
C ASP A 23 -21.91 19.02 -7.30
N ASP A 24 -21.01 18.62 -6.39
CA ASP A 24 -19.72 19.26 -6.17
C ASP A 24 -18.60 18.60 -6.97
N GLU A 25 -17.77 19.43 -7.61
CA GLU A 25 -16.51 19.01 -8.22
C GLU A 25 -15.40 18.96 -7.17
N VAL A 26 -14.83 17.78 -6.97
CA VAL A 26 -13.75 17.54 -6.00
C VAL A 26 -12.48 17.17 -6.74
N LEU A 27 -11.37 17.84 -6.39
CA LEU A 27 -10.04 17.45 -6.86
C LEU A 27 -9.67 16.10 -6.26
N THR A 28 -9.26 15.17 -7.11
CA THR A 28 -8.73 13.87 -6.71
C THR A 28 -7.33 13.70 -7.27
N LEU A 29 -6.42 13.23 -6.42
CA LEU A 29 -5.07 12.86 -6.83
C LEU A 29 -4.92 11.34 -6.69
N ASP A 30 -4.50 10.70 -7.79
CA ASP A 30 -4.16 9.27 -7.82
C ASP A 30 -2.66 9.11 -7.72
N LEU A 31 -2.20 8.64 -6.58
CA LEU A 31 -0.79 8.41 -6.30
C LEU A 31 -0.46 6.96 -6.59
N LYS A 32 0.47 6.70 -7.50
CA LYS A 32 1.11 5.40 -7.65
C LYS A 32 2.25 5.32 -6.64
N ILE A 33 2.09 4.47 -5.63
CA ILE A 33 3.07 4.26 -4.56
C ILE A 33 3.83 2.96 -4.82
N ALA A 34 5.15 2.99 -4.62
CA ALA A 34 6.02 1.82 -4.58
C ALA A 34 6.71 1.69 -3.21
N THR A 35 6.85 0.47 -2.72
CA THR A 35 7.53 0.16 -1.46
C THR A 35 7.95 -1.31 -1.42
N ASP A 36 8.99 -1.63 -0.65
CA ASP A 36 9.48 -3.01 -0.50
C ASP A 36 9.12 -3.53 0.89
N LEU A 37 8.35 -4.61 0.96
CA LEU A 37 7.90 -5.20 2.22
C LEU A 37 8.44 -6.63 2.40
N PRO A 38 8.51 -7.14 3.64
CA PRO A 38 8.81 -8.56 3.86
C PRO A 38 7.68 -9.44 3.33
N ASN A 39 7.99 -10.68 2.95
CA ASN A 39 7.01 -11.63 2.41
C ASN A 39 5.86 -11.96 3.38
N THR A 40 6.03 -11.74 4.68
CA THR A 40 4.98 -11.83 5.70
C THR A 40 3.83 -10.85 5.44
N SER A 41 4.08 -9.74 4.73
CA SER A 41 3.02 -8.81 4.29
C SER A 41 2.00 -9.48 3.36
N LEU A 42 2.36 -10.56 2.65
CA LEU A 42 1.43 -11.33 1.82
C LEU A 42 0.34 -12.02 2.65
N ASP A 43 0.63 -12.38 3.90
CA ASP A 43 -0.34 -13.01 4.81
C ASP A 43 -1.50 -12.06 5.13
N ARG A 44 -1.23 -10.75 5.10
CA ARG A 44 -2.26 -9.71 5.29
C ARG A 44 -3.21 -9.66 4.10
N LEU A 45 -2.71 -9.86 2.87
CA LEU A 45 -3.56 -9.93 1.67
C LEU A 45 -4.40 -11.21 1.65
N SER A 46 -3.76 -12.34 1.92
CA SER A 46 -4.44 -13.63 2.09
C SER A 46 -3.58 -14.56 2.96
N PRO A 47 -4.16 -15.23 3.98
CA PRO A 47 -3.42 -16.13 4.88
C PRO A 47 -2.69 -17.30 4.20
N THR A 48 -3.01 -17.60 2.94
CA THR A 48 -2.42 -18.71 2.18
C THR A 48 -1.42 -18.25 1.11
N LEU A 49 -1.34 -16.96 0.83
CA LEU A 49 -0.62 -16.42 -0.32
C LEU A 49 0.90 -16.51 -0.16
N ARG A 50 1.44 -16.21 1.03
CA ARG A 50 2.89 -16.40 1.27
C ARG A 50 3.29 -17.84 1.04
N ARG A 51 2.56 -18.79 1.63
CA ARG A 51 2.85 -20.23 1.55
C ARG A 51 2.66 -20.83 0.15
N SER A 52 1.81 -20.24 -0.69
CA SER A 52 1.68 -20.67 -2.09
C SER A 52 2.85 -20.20 -2.96
N LEU A 53 3.55 -19.15 -2.54
CA LEU A 53 4.66 -18.56 -3.28
C LEU A 53 6.03 -18.95 -2.73
N TYR A 54 6.16 -19.19 -1.43
CA TYR A 54 7.44 -19.45 -0.77
C TYR A 54 7.52 -20.82 -0.10
N ASP A 55 8.73 -21.35 -0.01
CA ASP A 55 9.10 -22.48 0.83
C ASP A 55 9.92 -22.02 2.04
N ALA A 56 9.74 -22.74 3.16
CA ALA A 56 10.62 -22.64 4.30
C ALA A 56 11.99 -23.23 3.96
N ASP A 57 13.04 -22.72 4.58
CA ASP A 57 14.33 -23.39 4.51
C ASP A 57 14.28 -24.68 5.34
N SER A 58 14.47 -25.83 4.69
CA SER A 58 14.46 -27.15 5.32
C SER A 58 15.40 -27.30 6.53
N ALA A 59 16.47 -26.49 6.61
CA ALA A 59 17.38 -26.48 7.76
C ALA A 59 16.86 -25.61 8.92
N TYR A 60 16.04 -24.61 8.65
CA TYR A 60 15.52 -23.64 9.62
C TYR A 60 14.04 -23.84 9.97
N ASP A 61 13.30 -24.70 9.26
CA ASP A 61 11.88 -25.00 9.50
C ASP A 61 11.60 -25.46 10.95
N LEU A 62 12.56 -26.14 11.58
CA LEU A 62 12.48 -26.57 12.98
C LEU A 62 12.72 -25.43 14.01
N ILE A 63 13.26 -24.30 13.57
CA ILE A 63 13.72 -23.18 14.43
C ILE A 63 12.82 -21.96 14.26
N ASP A 64 12.52 -21.59 13.01
CA ASP A 64 11.68 -20.44 12.66
C ASP A 64 10.83 -20.80 11.42
N PRO A 65 9.59 -21.27 11.61
CA PRO A 65 8.71 -21.64 10.50
C PRO A 65 8.26 -20.43 9.67
N ASP A 66 8.48 -19.20 10.13
CA ASP A 66 8.18 -18.00 9.37
C ASP A 66 9.32 -17.60 8.41
N HIS A 67 10.52 -18.19 8.59
CA HIS A 67 11.65 -18.00 7.69
C HIS A 67 11.43 -18.73 6.36
N THR A 68 10.86 -18.01 5.40
CA THR A 68 10.42 -18.53 4.09
C THR A 68 11.12 -17.82 2.93
N PRO A 69 12.47 -17.90 2.82
CA PRO A 69 13.22 -17.06 1.88
C PRO A 69 13.15 -17.56 0.42
N HIS A 70 12.74 -18.81 0.18
CA HIS A 70 12.86 -19.45 -1.13
C HIS A 70 11.59 -19.30 -1.96
N LEU A 71 11.70 -18.67 -3.14
CA LEU A 71 10.59 -18.49 -4.06
C LEU A 71 10.35 -19.75 -4.90
N LYS A 72 9.12 -20.27 -4.91
CA LYS A 72 8.75 -21.52 -5.60
C LYS A 72 8.80 -21.43 -7.11
N ASN A 73 8.34 -20.31 -7.66
CA ASN A 73 8.19 -20.10 -9.10
C ASN A 73 8.72 -18.71 -9.49
N PRO A 74 10.04 -18.53 -9.57
CA PRO A 74 10.65 -17.23 -9.86
C PRO A 74 10.21 -16.61 -11.20
N GLU A 75 9.75 -17.41 -12.15
CA GLU A 75 9.31 -16.96 -13.47
C GLU A 75 7.90 -16.33 -13.48
N LEU A 76 7.15 -16.36 -12.37
CA LEU A 76 5.79 -15.80 -12.32
C LEU A 76 5.74 -14.27 -12.55
N GLY A 77 6.84 -13.55 -12.28
CA GLY A 77 6.91 -12.10 -12.44
C GLY A 77 5.91 -11.35 -11.56
N THR A 78 5.30 -10.29 -12.11
CA THR A 78 4.37 -9.42 -11.38
C THR A 78 2.99 -10.05 -11.21
N LEU A 79 2.57 -10.19 -9.96
CA LEU A 79 1.23 -10.63 -9.58
C LEU A 79 0.34 -9.42 -9.30
N HIS A 80 -0.94 -9.54 -9.64
CA HIS A 80 -1.93 -8.48 -9.47
C HIS A 80 -3.00 -8.92 -8.47
N TRP A 81 -3.34 -8.03 -7.55
CA TRP A 81 -4.41 -8.22 -6.59
C TRP A 81 -5.62 -7.37 -6.97
N SER A 82 -6.72 -8.02 -7.31
CA SER A 82 -7.93 -7.36 -7.80
C SER A 82 -8.76 -6.69 -6.69
N GLY A 83 -8.49 -6.99 -5.42
CA GLY A 83 -9.20 -6.40 -4.29
C GLY A 83 -8.80 -4.94 -4.05
N SER A 84 -9.69 -4.21 -3.37
CA SER A 84 -9.45 -2.86 -2.86
C SER A 84 -9.88 -2.78 -1.40
N PHE A 85 -9.35 -1.81 -0.66
CA PHE A 85 -9.71 -1.57 0.74
C PHE A 85 -9.60 -0.07 1.08
N LEU A 86 -10.24 0.31 2.18
CA LEU A 86 -10.10 1.65 2.77
C LEU A 86 -8.94 1.66 3.76
N ALA A 87 -8.23 2.78 3.82
CA ALA A 87 -7.10 2.96 4.70
C ALA A 87 -6.96 4.43 5.12
N SER A 88 -6.14 4.67 6.13
CA SER A 88 -5.45 5.93 6.34
C SER A 88 -4.05 5.84 5.75
N MET A 89 -3.63 6.87 5.03
CA MET A 89 -2.28 7.00 4.49
C MET A 89 -1.68 8.31 4.99
N THR A 90 -0.56 8.24 5.70
CA THR A 90 0.19 9.41 6.15
C THR A 90 1.55 9.43 5.47
N PHE A 91 1.90 10.55 4.84
CA PHE A 91 3.24 10.77 4.31
C PHE A 91 4.03 11.66 5.26
N ARG A 92 5.29 11.31 5.46
CA ARG A 92 6.30 12.13 6.13
C ARG A 92 7.46 12.32 5.18
N ASP A 93 7.80 13.57 4.91
CA ASP A 93 9.05 13.90 4.23
C ASP A 93 10.05 14.46 5.24
N GLY A 94 11.34 14.34 4.94
CA GLY A 94 12.41 14.80 5.84
C GLY A 94 12.62 16.32 5.84
N ASP A 95 11.96 17.05 4.95
CA ASP A 95 12.13 18.50 4.78
C ASP A 95 11.09 19.31 5.57
N HIS A 96 10.00 18.67 6.00
CA HIS A 96 8.94 19.27 6.80
C HIS A 96 8.75 18.52 8.14
N ASP A 97 8.54 19.27 9.21
CA ASP A 97 8.24 18.71 10.54
C ASP A 97 6.80 18.17 10.66
N GLU A 98 5.92 18.55 9.72
CA GLU A 98 4.50 18.19 9.75
C GLU A 98 4.19 17.00 8.86
N ASP A 99 3.46 16.02 9.40
CA ASP A 99 2.92 14.91 8.62
C ASP A 99 1.85 15.39 7.61
N LEU A 100 1.63 14.58 6.57
CA LEU A 100 0.59 14.80 5.56
C LEU A 100 -0.40 13.62 5.57
N PRO A 101 -1.42 13.67 6.47
CA PRO A 101 -2.36 12.58 6.66
C PRO A 101 -3.53 12.63 5.66
N PHE A 102 -3.97 11.45 5.24
CA PHE A 102 -5.21 11.25 4.47
C PHE A 102 -5.99 10.08 5.04
N ILE A 103 -7.21 10.32 5.52
CA ILE A 103 -8.07 9.32 6.17
C ILE A 103 -9.15 8.86 5.19
N GLY A 104 -9.50 7.56 5.21
CA GLY A 104 -10.59 7.04 4.37
C GLY A 104 -10.22 6.95 2.89
N VAL A 105 -8.93 6.87 2.58
CA VAL A 105 -8.44 6.76 1.20
C VAL A 105 -8.69 5.37 0.65
N LYS A 106 -9.04 5.30 -0.64
CA LYS A 106 -9.15 4.02 -1.34
C LYS A 106 -7.78 3.56 -1.82
N VAL A 107 -7.42 2.34 -1.45
CA VAL A 107 -6.25 1.62 -1.97
C VAL A 107 -6.70 0.56 -2.96
N ASP A 108 -6.19 0.63 -4.19
CA ASP A 108 -6.48 -0.35 -5.25
C ASP A 108 -5.31 -0.50 -6.22
N LYS A 109 -5.51 -1.29 -7.30
CA LYS A 109 -4.46 -1.60 -8.28
C LYS A 109 -3.17 -2.13 -7.63
N VAL A 110 -3.32 -2.93 -6.58
CA VAL A 110 -2.21 -3.53 -5.87
C VAL A 110 -1.57 -4.58 -6.77
N SER A 111 -0.26 -4.50 -6.90
CA SER A 111 0.59 -5.46 -7.59
C SER A 111 1.86 -5.66 -6.79
N PHE A 112 2.45 -6.84 -6.91
CA PHE A 112 3.67 -7.17 -6.19
C PHE A 112 4.51 -8.17 -6.97
N VAL A 113 5.81 -8.16 -6.70
CA VAL A 113 6.78 -9.08 -7.30
C VAL A 113 7.45 -9.86 -6.18
N PRO A 114 7.08 -11.12 -5.94
CA PRO A 114 7.80 -11.95 -4.97
C PRO A 114 9.26 -12.13 -5.42
N MET A 115 10.23 -11.91 -4.52
CA MET A 115 11.66 -12.15 -4.79
C MET A 115 12.21 -13.21 -3.84
N ASP A 116 13.26 -13.92 -4.28
CA ASP A 116 14.10 -14.71 -3.39
C ASP A 116 14.70 -13.83 -2.27
N GLY A 117 14.92 -14.42 -1.10
CA GLY A 117 15.33 -13.72 0.11
C GLY A 117 14.16 -13.09 0.88
N GLY A 118 12.92 -13.24 0.40
CA GLY A 118 11.71 -12.84 1.11
C GLY A 118 11.35 -11.35 1.01
N THR A 119 12.01 -10.58 0.16
CA THR A 119 11.58 -9.22 -0.19
C THR A 119 10.47 -9.27 -1.22
N VAL A 120 9.49 -8.39 -1.08
CA VAL A 120 8.36 -8.25 -2.01
C VAL A 120 8.20 -6.77 -2.35
N PRO A 121 8.67 -6.32 -3.53
CA PRO A 121 8.31 -5.01 -4.05
C PRO A 121 6.82 -4.93 -4.36
N TYR A 122 6.16 -3.94 -3.78
CA TYR A 122 4.77 -3.59 -4.00
C TYR A 122 4.63 -2.33 -4.85
N THR A 123 3.56 -2.29 -5.62
CA THR A 123 3.06 -1.09 -6.29
C THR A 123 1.55 -1.05 -6.14
N PHE A 124 1.01 0.08 -5.71
CA PHE A 124 -0.43 0.26 -5.51
C PHE A 124 -0.83 1.71 -5.75
N ARG A 125 -2.13 1.94 -5.93
CA ARG A 125 -2.70 3.27 -6.03
C ARG A 125 -3.34 3.68 -4.72
N VAL A 126 -3.06 4.89 -4.26
CA VAL A 126 -3.80 5.60 -3.21
C VAL A 126 -4.55 6.76 -3.86
N LYS A 127 -5.86 6.87 -3.62
CA LYS A 127 -6.66 8.02 -4.03
C LYS A 127 -6.81 8.98 -2.87
N VAL A 128 -6.29 10.20 -3.00
CA VAL A 128 -6.41 11.24 -1.98
C VAL A 128 -7.24 12.42 -2.48
N TYR A 129 -7.84 13.12 -1.53
CA TYR A 129 -8.68 14.30 -1.75
C TYR A 129 -8.08 15.45 -0.93
N PRO A 130 -7.17 16.25 -1.50
CA PRO A 130 -6.59 17.38 -0.79
C PRO A 130 -7.66 18.38 -0.37
N GLU A 131 -7.59 18.88 0.86
CA GLU A 131 -8.56 19.85 1.39
C GLU A 131 -8.37 21.26 0.82
N ASP A 132 -7.14 21.60 0.44
CA ASP A 132 -6.79 22.91 -0.13
C ASP A 132 -5.59 22.85 -1.10
N GLU A 133 -5.23 24.02 -1.64
CA GLU A 133 -4.11 24.20 -2.58
C GLU A 133 -2.74 23.92 -1.94
N GLN A 134 -2.57 24.22 -0.64
CA GLN A 134 -1.33 23.98 0.07
C GLN A 134 -1.09 22.47 0.25
N VAL A 135 -2.11 21.72 0.66
CA VAL A 135 -2.07 20.24 0.73
C VAL A 135 -1.80 19.66 -0.66
N SER A 136 -2.45 20.19 -1.71
CA SER A 136 -2.22 19.75 -3.09
C SER A 136 -0.75 19.94 -3.52
N ALA A 137 -0.16 21.10 -3.22
CA ALA A 137 1.24 21.38 -3.52
C ALA A 137 2.19 20.44 -2.77
N ARG A 138 1.90 20.14 -1.49
CA ARG A 138 2.68 19.18 -0.69
C ARG A 138 2.61 17.77 -1.29
N VAL A 139 1.44 17.31 -1.72
CA VAL A 139 1.31 15.99 -2.40
C VAL A 139 2.14 15.95 -3.68
N LEU A 140 2.08 16.99 -4.50
CA LEU A 140 2.86 17.07 -5.74
C LEU A 140 4.37 17.06 -5.49
N ALA A 141 4.83 17.70 -4.41
CA ALA A 141 6.24 17.73 -4.04
C ALA A 141 6.80 16.33 -3.73
N LEU A 142 5.98 15.42 -3.17
CA LEU A 142 6.39 14.05 -2.83
C LEU A 142 7.01 13.27 -4.01
N LEU A 143 6.65 13.64 -5.26
CA LEU A 143 7.16 13.02 -6.48
C LEU A 143 8.69 13.20 -6.66
N HIS A 144 9.27 14.20 -6.01
CA HIS A 144 10.66 14.59 -6.17
C HIS A 144 11.51 14.40 -4.91
N LEU A 145 10.91 13.93 -3.82
CA LEU A 145 11.59 13.76 -2.54
C LEU A 145 12.24 12.37 -2.45
N PRO A 146 13.52 12.28 -2.07
CA PRO A 146 14.24 11.01 -2.04
C PRO A 146 13.86 10.14 -0.83
N ASP A 147 13.49 10.76 0.29
CA ASP A 147 13.33 10.10 1.59
C ASP A 147 11.91 10.23 2.15
N VAL A 148 10.91 9.88 1.33
CA VAL A 148 9.52 9.85 1.78
C VAL A 148 9.28 8.58 2.61
N ARG A 149 8.70 8.76 3.80
CA ARG A 149 8.20 7.67 4.64
C ARG A 149 6.68 7.68 4.63
N GLY A 150 6.09 6.51 4.65
CA GLY A 150 4.65 6.32 4.67
C GLY A 150 4.21 5.48 5.86
N THR A 151 3.03 5.78 6.38
CA THR A 151 2.27 4.88 7.25
C THR A 151 0.94 4.58 6.56
N LEU A 152 0.65 3.30 6.33
CA LEU A 152 -0.59 2.80 5.76
C LEU A 152 -1.31 1.94 6.82
N GLU A 153 -2.47 2.40 7.26
CA GLU A 153 -3.29 1.74 8.28
C GLU A 153 -4.63 1.38 7.67
N VAL A 154 -4.95 0.09 7.63
CA VAL A 154 -6.22 -0.40 7.09
C VAL A 154 -7.35 0.01 8.03
N LEU A 155 -8.40 0.59 7.48
CA LEU A 155 -9.61 0.87 8.24
C LEU A 155 -10.47 -0.40 8.23
N GLU A 156 -10.89 -0.85 9.41
CA GLU A 156 -11.93 -1.87 9.49
C GLU A 156 -13.21 -1.28 8.92
N ASP A 157 -13.82 -1.96 7.93
CA ASP A 157 -15.16 -1.59 7.50
C ASP A 157 -16.05 -1.65 8.75
N SER A 158 -16.61 -0.51 9.16
CA SER A 158 -17.77 -0.52 10.03
C SER A 158 -18.88 -1.22 9.25
N THR A 159 -19.02 -2.54 9.40
CA THR A 159 -20.25 -3.24 9.06
C THR A 159 -21.34 -2.76 10.01
N ASP A 160 -21.84 -1.54 9.80
CA ASP A 160 -23.13 -1.13 10.31
C ASP A 160 -24.20 -1.75 9.40
N SER A 161 -24.79 -2.83 9.93
CA SER A 161 -26.16 -3.30 9.76
C SER A 161 -26.90 -2.84 8.49
N VAL A 162 -27.09 -3.76 7.55
CA VAL A 162 -28.34 -3.81 6.80
C VAL A 162 -29.17 -4.93 7.46
N GLU A 163 -29.99 -4.54 8.44
CA GLU A 163 -31.20 -5.30 8.75
C GLU A 163 -32.11 -5.18 7.53
N ASP A 164 -32.20 -6.24 6.72
CA ASP A 164 -33.24 -6.35 5.71
C ASP A 164 -34.58 -6.60 6.43
N HIS A 165 -35.51 -5.68 6.21
CA HIS A 165 -36.94 -5.79 6.53
C HIS A 165 -37.67 -6.78 5.62
#